data_AF-A0A7Z9N1G3-F1
#
_entry.id   AF-A0A7Z9N1G3-F1
#
_cell.length_a   1.000
_cell.length_b   1.000
_cell.length_c   1.000
_cell.angle_alpha   90.00
_cell.angle_beta   90.00
_cell.angle_gamma   90.00
#
_symmetry.space_group_name_H-M   'P 1'
#
loop_
_entity.id
_entity.type
_entity.pdbx_description
1 polymer ?
#
loop_
_entity_poly.entity_id
_entity_poly.type
_entity_poly.pdbx_seq_one_letter_code
_entity_poly.pdbx_strand_id
1 'polypeptide(L)'
;MLQITLLPKPGQGPSKDTREKGFFRLKLVGKLDGEKIGAQVFCEKDPGYSGTAQMISEAALCLAKDDLKLPKIYGVLTPASSMGTALIDRLQNSGMNFSIVSVS
;
A
#
# COMPACT_ATOMS: atom_id res chain seq x y z
N MET A 1 -22.07 18.94 -9.09
CA MET A 1 -21.48 18.12 -10.17
C MET A 1 -19.99 18.48 -10.24
N LEU A 2 -19.10 17.67 -9.68
CA LEU A 2 -17.67 17.92 -9.76
C LEU A 2 -17.24 17.77 -11.23
N GLN A 3 -16.78 18.85 -11.88
CA GLN A 3 -16.25 18.80 -13.23
C GLN A 3 -14.91 18.04 -13.19
N ILE A 4 -14.94 16.80 -13.67
CA ILE A 4 -13.77 15.92 -13.80
C ILE A 4 -13.06 16.30 -15.10
N THR A 5 -12.11 17.24 -15.04
CA THR A 5 -11.17 17.51 -16.15
C THR A 5 -9.79 16.89 -15.94
N LEU A 6 -9.53 16.28 -14.77
CA LEU A 6 -8.23 15.70 -14.40
C LEU A 6 -8.10 14.19 -14.61
N LEU A 7 -9.19 13.44 -14.80
CA LEU A 7 -9.15 11.98 -14.92
C LEU A 7 -9.48 11.49 -16.35
N PRO A 8 -8.90 10.35 -16.79
CA PRO A 8 -9.27 9.73 -18.06
C PRO A 8 -10.76 9.40 -18.13
N LYS A 9 -11.31 9.37 -19.34
CA LYS A 9 -12.67 8.85 -19.55
C LYS A 9 -12.72 7.38 -19.11
N PRO A 10 -13.90 6.88 -18.66
CA PRO A 10 -14.08 5.47 -18.37
C PRO A 10 -13.56 4.58 -19.51
N GLY A 11 -12.78 3.57 -19.17
CA GLY A 11 -12.18 2.63 -20.12
C GLY A 11 -10.89 3.10 -20.82
N GLN A 12 -10.46 4.36 -20.68
CA GLN A 12 -9.25 4.83 -21.36
C GLN A 12 -7.97 4.65 -20.54
N GLY A 13 -8.08 4.68 -19.20
CA GLY A 13 -6.92 4.54 -18.30
C GLY A 13 -5.79 5.57 -18.56
N PRO A 14 -4.75 5.59 -17.74
CA PRO A 14 -3.52 6.31 -18.04
C PRO A 14 -2.71 5.57 -19.11
N SER A 15 -1.89 6.34 -19.86
CA SER A 15 -0.95 5.76 -20.81
C SER A 15 0.07 4.84 -20.13
N LYS A 16 0.75 3.97 -20.91
CA LYS A 16 1.83 3.13 -20.38
C LYS A 16 2.94 3.97 -19.73
N ASP A 17 3.41 5.02 -20.40
CA ASP A 17 4.45 5.93 -19.90
C ASP A 17 4.03 6.58 -18.57
N THR A 18 2.77 7.00 -18.45
CA THR A 18 2.21 7.55 -17.22
C THR A 18 2.22 6.54 -16.08
N ARG A 19 1.94 5.26 -16.34
CA ARG A 19 1.99 4.20 -15.31
C ARG A 19 3.43 3.89 -14.89
N GLU A 20 4.35 3.82 -15.84
CA GLU A 20 5.75 3.48 -15.57
C GLU A 20 6.49 4.58 -14.79
N LYS A 21 6.09 5.84 -14.96
CA LYS A 21 6.64 6.98 -14.20
C LYS A 21 5.86 7.30 -12.92
N GLY A 22 4.76 6.60 -12.68
CA GLY A 22 3.88 6.84 -11.54
C GLY A 22 4.49 6.32 -10.24
N PHE A 23 4.25 7.03 -9.15
CA PHE A 23 4.64 6.62 -7.81
C PHE A 23 3.59 7.10 -6.81
N PHE A 24 3.64 6.62 -5.58
CA PHE A 24 2.89 7.22 -4.49
C PHE A 24 3.71 7.33 -3.21
N ARG A 25 3.35 8.33 -2.41
CA ARG A 25 3.91 8.59 -1.10
C ARG A 25 2.77 8.91 -0.14
N LEU A 26 2.56 8.06 0.85
CA LEU A 26 1.61 8.27 1.93
C LEU A 26 2.39 8.66 3.18
N LYS A 27 2.04 9.80 3.80
CA LYS A 27 2.54 10.18 5.12
C LYS A 27 1.40 10.05 6.12
N LEU A 28 1.57 9.18 7.10
CA LEU A 28 0.68 9.05 8.25
C LEU A 28 1.27 9.88 9.39
N VAL A 29 0.44 10.67 10.06
CA VAL A 29 0.82 11.47 11.22
C VAL A 29 -0.04 11.03 12.39
N GLY A 30 0.62 10.65 13.48
CA GLY A 30 -0.01 10.24 14.73
C GLY A 30 0.57 10.99 15.92
N LYS A 31 0.00 10.71 17.09
CA LYS A 31 0.48 11.24 18.37
C LYS A 31 0.63 10.06 19.34
N LEU A 32 1.75 9.99 20.04
CA LEU A 32 2.05 8.99 21.07
C LEU A 32 2.58 9.73 22.31
N ASP A 33 1.93 9.56 23.46
CA ASP A 33 2.35 10.13 24.75
C ASP A 33 2.64 11.64 24.74
N GLY A 34 1.94 12.41 23.91
CA GLY A 34 2.18 13.86 23.79
C GLY A 34 3.00 14.26 22.57
N GLU A 35 3.82 13.35 22.04
CA GLU A 35 4.76 13.57 20.94
C GLU A 35 4.14 13.24 19.58
N LYS A 36 4.47 14.03 18.55
CA LYS A 36 4.07 13.74 17.16
C LYS A 36 4.98 12.67 16.57
N ILE A 37 4.41 11.67 15.93
CA ILE A 37 5.14 10.63 15.19
C ILE A 37 4.63 10.55 13.76
N GLY A 38 5.55 10.27 12.83
CA GLY A 38 5.23 10.11 11.42
C GLY A 38 5.60 8.73 10.93
N ALA A 39 4.78 8.18 10.04
CA ALA A 39 5.14 7.03 9.23
C ALA A 39 5.00 7.40 7.76
N GLN A 40 5.83 6.82 6.91
CA GLN A 40 5.79 7.00 5.47
C GLN A 40 5.71 5.65 4.78
N VAL A 41 4.84 5.56 3.78
CA VAL A 41 4.79 4.46 2.82
C VAL A 41 5.11 5.04 1.44
N PHE A 42 6.07 4.45 0.75
CA PHE A 42 6.51 4.88 -0.58
C PHE A 42 6.58 3.69 -1.54
N CYS A 43 6.16 3.90 -2.79
CA CYS A 43 6.25 2.93 -3.85
C CYS A 43 6.51 3.63 -5.18
N GLU A 44 7.52 3.19 -5.92
CA GLU A 44 7.89 3.68 -7.25
C GLU A 44 7.00 3.14 -8.38
N LYS A 45 5.84 2.59 -8.02
CA LYS A 45 4.83 2.13 -8.96
C LYS A 45 3.57 2.96 -8.82
N ASP A 46 2.86 3.12 -9.92
CA ASP A 46 1.63 3.88 -9.93
C ASP A 46 0.58 3.25 -8.99
N PRO A 47 -0.15 4.06 -8.20
CA PRO A 47 -1.08 3.56 -7.19
C PRO A 47 -2.37 2.96 -7.77
N GLY A 48 -2.62 3.08 -9.08
CA GLY A 48 -3.87 2.65 -9.71
C GLY A 48 -3.77 1.32 -10.46
N TYR A 49 -2.56 0.91 -10.86
CA TYR A 49 -2.30 -0.29 -11.63
C TYR A 49 -1.18 -1.10 -11.00
N SER A 50 0.07 -0.73 -11.23
CA SER A 50 1.22 -1.60 -10.95
C SER A 50 1.46 -1.74 -9.45
N GLY A 51 1.27 -0.67 -8.68
CA GLY A 51 1.31 -0.69 -7.22
C GLY A 51 0.17 -1.52 -6.62
N THR A 52 -1.05 -1.38 -7.13
CA THR A 52 -2.20 -2.18 -6.68
C THR A 52 -2.04 -3.66 -6.99
N ALA A 53 -1.58 -3.98 -8.20
CA ALA A 53 -1.31 -5.35 -8.63
C ALA A 53 -0.25 -6.00 -7.73
N GLN A 54 0.81 -5.27 -7.37
CA GLN A 54 1.79 -5.71 -6.39
C GLN A 54 1.15 -5.98 -5.03
N MET A 55 0.39 -5.03 -4.47
CA MET A 55 -0.25 -5.20 -3.16
C MET A 55 -1.17 -6.43 -3.10
N ILE A 56 -1.99 -6.64 -4.12
CA ILE A 56 -2.90 -7.80 -4.19
C ILE A 56 -2.11 -9.11 -4.34
N SER A 57 -1.07 -9.12 -5.18
CA SER A 57 -0.25 -10.32 -5.40
C SER A 57 0.49 -10.73 -4.13
N GLU A 58 1.11 -9.77 -3.43
CA GLU A 58 1.81 -10.04 -2.18
C GLU A 58 0.85 -10.44 -1.05
N ALA A 59 -0.36 -9.88 -1.00
CA ALA A 59 -1.41 -10.33 -0.08
C ALA A 59 -1.83 -11.79 -0.34
N ALA A 60 -2.04 -12.16 -1.60
CA ALA A 60 -2.36 -13.53 -1.97
C ALA A 60 -1.22 -14.51 -1.61
N LEU A 61 0.03 -14.12 -1.87
CA LEU A 61 1.20 -14.92 -1.49
C LEU A 61 1.34 -15.04 0.03
N CYS A 62 1.09 -13.98 0.78
CA CYS A 62 1.11 -13.99 2.24
C CYS A 62 0.13 -15.03 2.80
N LEU A 63 -1.12 -15.01 2.35
CA LEU A 63 -2.15 -15.97 2.77
C LEU A 63 -1.80 -17.41 2.36
N ALA A 64 -1.21 -17.60 1.18
CA ALA A 64 -0.95 -18.93 0.65
C ALA A 64 0.34 -19.59 1.19
N LYS A 65 1.32 -18.80 1.64
CA LYS A 65 2.68 -19.29 1.92
C LYS A 65 3.18 -19.02 3.34
N ASP A 66 2.58 -18.10 4.08
CA ASP A 66 3.12 -17.65 5.37
C ASP A 66 2.30 -18.13 6.58
N ASP A 67 1.58 -19.26 6.50
CA ASP A 67 0.63 -19.73 7.53
C ASP A 67 1.20 -19.77 8.97
N LEU A 68 2.49 -20.06 9.12
CA LEU A 68 3.16 -20.06 10.44
C LEU A 68 3.29 -18.67 11.07
N LYS A 69 3.23 -17.61 10.27
CA LYS A 69 3.30 -16.21 10.70
C LYS A 69 1.92 -15.56 10.85
N LEU A 70 0.86 -16.23 10.41
CA LEU A 70 -0.48 -15.66 10.38
C LEU A 70 -1.26 -15.99 11.68
N PRO A 71 -2.06 -15.05 12.19
CA PRO A 71 -2.97 -15.33 13.29
C PRO A 71 -4.04 -16.35 12.88
N LYS A 72 -4.44 -17.23 13.81
CA LYS A 72 -5.50 -18.23 13.60
C LYS A 72 -6.90 -17.62 13.77
N ILE A 73 -7.20 -16.61 12.94
CA ILE A 73 -8.48 -15.91 12.86
C ILE A 73 -9.06 -16.05 11.45
N TYR A 74 -10.39 -16.04 11.34
CA TYR A 74 -11.09 -16.37 10.09
C TYR A 74 -12.28 -15.43 9.87
N GLY A 75 -12.68 -15.24 8.60
CA GLY A 75 -13.83 -14.43 8.20
C GLY A 75 -13.48 -13.37 7.17
N VAL A 76 -14.31 -12.32 7.09
CA VAL A 76 -14.06 -11.15 6.25
C VAL A 76 -13.19 -10.18 7.03
N LEU A 77 -11.87 -10.26 6.81
CA LEU A 77 -10.87 -9.54 7.58
C LEU A 77 -10.18 -8.48 6.74
N THR A 78 -9.68 -7.43 7.39
CA THR A 78 -8.80 -6.46 6.76
C THR A 78 -7.38 -7.02 6.66
N PRO A 79 -6.55 -6.56 5.70
CA PRO A 79 -5.14 -6.97 5.61
C PRO A 79 -4.35 -6.74 6.91
N ALA A 80 -4.66 -5.67 7.65
CA ALA A 80 -4.02 -5.36 8.91
C ALA A 80 -4.34 -6.42 9.99
N SER A 81 -5.59 -6.87 10.07
CA SER A 81 -6.01 -7.90 11.03
C SER A 81 -5.53 -9.29 10.64
N SER A 82 -5.59 -9.66 9.36
CA SER A 82 -5.30 -11.04 8.90
C SER A 82 -3.83 -11.32 8.63
N MET A 83 -3.06 -10.34 8.16
CA MET A 83 -1.65 -10.55 7.74
C MET A 83 -0.67 -9.65 8.50
N GLY A 84 -1.10 -8.44 8.87
CA GLY A 84 -0.30 -7.53 9.71
C GLY A 84 1.12 -7.32 9.18
N THR A 85 2.11 -7.52 10.05
CA THR A 85 3.53 -7.34 9.71
C THR A 85 4.06 -8.35 8.70
N ALA A 86 3.48 -9.56 8.61
CA ALA A 86 3.90 -10.53 7.59
C ALA A 86 3.71 -9.97 6.17
N LEU A 87 2.60 -9.28 5.91
CA LEU A 87 2.39 -8.60 4.64
C LEU A 87 3.35 -7.42 4.44
N ILE A 88 3.67 -6.67 5.50
CA ILE A 88 4.64 -5.56 5.42
C ILE A 88 6.00 -6.08 4.95
N ASP A 89 6.50 -7.17 5.53
CA ASP A 89 7.78 -7.79 5.14
C ASP A 89 7.78 -8.17 3.66
N ARG A 90 6.68 -8.76 3.17
CA ARG A 90 6.50 -9.13 1.75
C ARG A 90 6.51 -7.91 0.82
N LEU A 91 5.79 -6.86 1.20
CA LEU A 91 5.73 -5.62 0.43
C LEU A 91 7.09 -4.92 0.39
N GLN A 92 7.83 -4.95 1.49
CA GLN A 92 9.21 -4.46 1.53
C GLN A 92 10.13 -5.24 0.59
N ASN A 93 10.07 -6.56 0.63
CA ASN A 93 10.87 -7.43 -0.24
C ASN A 93 10.52 -7.30 -1.73
N SER A 94 9.33 -6.79 -2.06
CA SER A 94 8.91 -6.51 -3.44
C SER A 94 9.14 -5.05 -3.87
N GLY A 95 9.82 -4.25 -3.03
CA GLY A 95 10.29 -2.90 -3.37
C GLY A 95 9.46 -1.73 -2.82
N MET A 96 8.49 -1.98 -1.94
CA MET A 96 7.81 -0.88 -1.22
C MET A 96 8.63 -0.45 0.00
N ASN A 97 8.61 0.83 0.32
CA ASN A 97 9.34 1.38 1.46
C ASN A 97 8.36 1.77 2.57
N PHE A 98 8.64 1.31 3.78
CA PHE A 98 7.94 1.67 5.01
C PHE A 98 8.97 2.23 5.99
N SER A 99 8.76 3.44 6.50
CA SER A 99 9.70 4.09 7.40
C SER A 99 9.00 4.97 8.44
N ILE A 100 9.63 5.12 9.60
CA ILE A 100 9.26 6.16 10.57
C ILE A 100 9.96 7.45 10.16
N VAL A 101 9.24 8.56 10.21
CA VAL A 101 9.72 9.88 9.81
C VAL A 101 9.40 10.91 10.87
N SER A 102 10.24 11.94 10.99
CA SER A 102 9.92 13.08 11.84
C SER A 102 8.72 13.85 11.30
N VAL A 103 7.96 14.43 12.23
CA VAL A 103 6.84 15.32 11.95
C VAL A 103 7.18 16.66 12.57
N SER A 104 7.49 17.63 11.71
CA SER A 104 7.52 19.05 12.05
C SER A 104 6.12 19.54 12.40
#